data_AF-A0A3P7KRS2-F1
#
_entry.id   AF-A0A3P7KRS2-F1
#
_cell.length_a   1.000
_cell.length_b   1.000
_cell.length_c   1.000
_cell.angle_alpha   90.00
_cell.angle_beta   90.00
_cell.angle_gamma   90.00
#
_symmetry.space_group_name_H-M   'P 1'
#
loop_
_entity.id
_entity.type
_entity.pdbx_description
1 polymer ?
#
loop_
_entity_poly.entity_id
_entity_poly.type
_entity_poly.pdbx_seq_one_letter_code
_entity_poly.pdbx_strand_id
1 'polypeptide(L)'
;MPEETQLISETAGLFSPEQVAEAHVKDIESGNYYTAIGLDGWMLSILTAGAAPERNMLRSLAQILLAGLLRGVILVYTGYFYGIVKKCYRRRKAEAQRQQQKSEPSVE
;
A
#
# COMPACT_ATOMS: atom_id res chain seq x y z
N MET A 1 -13.71 8.50 -0.28
CA MET A 1 -12.25 8.29 -0.18
C MET A 1 -11.56 9.31 -1.08
N PRO A 2 -10.39 9.85 -0.71
CA PRO A 2 -9.55 10.61 -1.63
C PRO A 2 -9.19 9.76 -2.87
N GLU A 3 -9.10 10.40 -4.03
CA GLU A 3 -8.81 9.72 -5.30
C GLU A 3 -7.44 9.03 -5.27
N GLU A 4 -6.45 9.65 -4.63
CA GLU A 4 -5.12 9.06 -4.47
C GLU A 4 -5.16 7.74 -3.69
N THR A 5 -6.02 7.62 -2.67
CA THR A 5 -6.16 6.41 -1.86
C THR A 5 -6.83 5.30 -2.66
N GLN A 6 -7.81 5.63 -3.51
CA GLN A 6 -8.42 4.64 -4.41
C GLN A 6 -7.40 4.10 -5.41
N LEU A 7 -6.67 4.98 -6.11
CA LEU A 7 -5.66 4.58 -7.10
C LEU A 7 -4.53 3.73 -6.50
N ILE A 8 -4.08 4.07 -5.29
CA ILE A 8 -3.06 3.29 -4.58
C ILE A 8 -3.63 1.92 -4.18
N SER A 9 -4.85 1.89 -3.62
CA SER A 9 -5.47 0.64 -3.15
C SER A 9 -5.83 -0.31 -4.29
N GLU A 10 -6.14 0.20 -5.48
CA GLU A 10 -6.39 -0.60 -6.68
C GLU A 10 -5.12 -1.29 -7.20
N THR A 11 -3.92 -0.77 -6.91
CA THR A 11 -2.66 -1.30 -7.46
C THR A 11 -2.34 -2.71 -6.93
N ALA A 12 -2.70 -3.01 -5.68
CA ALA A 12 -2.43 -4.30 -5.03
C ALA A 12 -3.58 -5.32 -5.16
N GLY A 13 -4.67 -4.93 -5.83
CA GLY A 13 -5.93 -5.67 -5.83
C GLY A 13 -6.73 -5.42 -4.55
N LEU A 14 -8.05 -5.28 -4.70
CA LEU A 14 -8.96 -5.10 -3.58
C LEU A 14 -9.40 -6.47 -3.04
N PHE A 15 -9.23 -6.68 -1.73
CA PHE A 15 -9.69 -7.86 -1.03
C PHE A 15 -10.95 -7.54 -0.23
N SER A 16 -11.91 -8.48 -0.22
CA SER A 16 -13.11 -8.31 0.61
C SER A 16 -12.74 -8.43 2.10
N PRO A 17 -13.39 -7.65 2.99
CA PRO A 17 -13.11 -7.72 4.42
C PRO A 17 -13.41 -9.11 4.99
N GLU A 18 -14.39 -9.84 4.45
CA GLU A 18 -14.73 -11.20 4.86
C GLU A 18 -13.56 -12.17 4.58
N GLN A 19 -12.96 -12.09 3.39
CA GLN A 19 -11.79 -12.92 3.05
C GLN A 19 -10.58 -12.62 3.94
N VAL A 20 -10.36 -11.34 4.25
CA VAL A 20 -9.29 -10.90 5.14
C VAL A 20 -9.50 -11.45 6.55
N ALA A 21 -10.73 -11.37 7.06
CA ALA A 21 -11.08 -11.87 8.38
C ALA A 21 -10.93 -13.40 8.48
N GLU A 22 -11.43 -14.14 7.49
CA GLU A 22 -11.31 -15.61 7.45
C GLU A 22 -9.84 -16.06 7.38
N ALA A 23 -9.04 -15.43 6.52
CA ALA A 23 -7.62 -15.72 6.42
C ALA A 23 -6.88 -15.43 7.75
N HIS A 24 -7.23 -14.33 8.41
CA HIS A 24 -6.62 -13.95 9.67
C HIS A 24 -6.95 -14.91 10.81
N VAL A 25 -8.22 -15.33 10.93
CA VAL A 25 -8.64 -16.32 11.93
C VAL A 25 -7.90 -17.63 11.72
N LYS A 26 -7.81 -18.11 10.46
CA LYS A 26 -7.10 -19.34 10.12
C LYS A 26 -5.61 -19.27 10.45
N ASP A 27 -4.97 -18.12 10.23
CA ASP A 27 -3.57 -17.92 10.60
C ASP A 27 -3.37 -17.97 12.11
N ILE A 28 -4.27 -17.35 12.89
CA ILE A 28 -4.25 -17.41 14.36
C ILE A 28 -4.42 -18.87 14.84
N GLU A 29 -5.33 -19.64 14.26
CA GLU A 29 -5.53 -21.05 14.61
C GLU A 29 -4.28 -21.90 14.33
N SER A 30 -3.57 -21.63 13.23
CA SER A 30 -2.27 -22.25 12.94
C SER A 30 -1.11 -21.69 13.81
N GLY A 31 -1.40 -20.65 14.59
CA GLY A 31 -0.49 -19.91 15.45
C GLY A 31 0.62 -19.18 14.67
N ASN A 32 0.27 -18.66 13.50
CA ASN A 32 1.04 -17.64 12.81
C ASN A 32 0.79 -16.28 13.49
N TYR A 33 1.83 -15.44 13.59
CA TYR A 33 1.76 -14.12 14.24
C TYR A 33 1.41 -12.98 13.27
N TYR A 34 1.29 -13.28 11.99
CA TYR A 34 0.91 -12.33 10.95
C TYR A 34 0.09 -13.04 9.88
N THR A 35 -0.66 -12.24 9.14
CA THR A 35 -1.43 -12.68 7.98
C THR A 35 -0.97 -11.91 6.77
N ALA A 36 -0.59 -12.64 5.73
CA ALA A 36 -0.16 -12.09 4.46
C ALA A 36 -1.22 -12.39 3.41
N ILE A 37 -1.74 -11.34 2.76
CA ILE A 37 -2.80 -11.46 1.76
C ILE A 37 -2.27 -11.00 0.42
N GLY A 38 -2.36 -11.88 -0.57
CA GLY A 38 -1.81 -11.62 -1.90
C GLY A 38 -0.28 -11.55 -1.93
N LEU A 39 0.25 -11.20 -3.10
CA LEU A 39 1.69 -11.12 -3.34
C LEU A 39 2.32 -9.90 -2.65
N ASP A 40 1.64 -8.75 -2.69
CA ASP A 40 2.08 -7.52 -2.00
C ASP A 40 2.09 -7.70 -0.48
N GLY A 41 1.07 -8.36 0.09
CA GLY A 41 1.03 -8.67 1.52
C GLY A 41 2.13 -9.64 1.95
N TRP A 42 2.45 -10.63 1.11
CA TRP A 42 3.58 -11.53 1.36
C TRP A 42 4.92 -10.79 1.31
N MET A 43 5.16 -9.99 0.26
CA MET A 43 6.34 -9.14 0.16
C MET A 43 6.47 -8.20 1.37
N LEU A 44 5.37 -7.58 1.79
CA LEU A 44 5.34 -6.67 2.92
C LEU A 44 5.63 -7.41 4.23
N SER A 45 5.07 -8.61 4.43
CA SER A 45 5.35 -9.44 5.62
C SER A 45 6.82 -9.79 5.77
N ILE A 46 7.53 -10.02 4.66
CA ILE A 46 8.98 -10.24 4.70
C ILE A 46 9.72 -8.97 5.12
N LEU A 47 9.33 -7.84 4.55
CA LEU A 47 9.96 -6.55 4.80
C LEU A 47 9.74 -6.05 6.24
N THR A 48 8.57 -6.36 6.82
CA THR A 48 8.17 -5.91 8.16
C THR A 48 8.34 -6.97 9.24
N ALA A 49 8.96 -8.12 8.92
CA ALA A 49 9.15 -9.23 9.85
C ALA A 49 9.84 -8.82 11.17
N GLY A 50 10.81 -7.90 11.11
CA GLY A 50 11.42 -7.30 12.30
C GLY A 50 11.90 -8.34 13.33
N ALA A 51 11.32 -8.29 14.53
CA ALA A 51 11.55 -9.25 15.62
C ALA A 51 10.34 -10.17 15.87
N ALA A 52 9.44 -10.33 14.88
CA ALA A 52 8.28 -11.18 15.00
C ALA A 52 8.72 -12.66 15.12
N PRO A 53 8.12 -13.43 16.04
CA PRO A 53 8.43 -14.84 16.19
C PRO A 53 7.93 -15.63 14.98
N GLU A 54 8.86 -16.22 14.23
CA GLU A 54 8.57 -17.10 13.10
C GLU A 54 8.60 -18.56 13.52
N ARG A 55 7.59 -19.32 13.12
CA ARG A 55 7.53 -20.76 13.39
C ARG A 55 8.36 -21.58 12.42
N ASN A 56 8.65 -21.05 11.25
CA ASN A 56 9.25 -21.83 10.17
C ASN A 56 10.63 -21.29 9.81
N MET A 57 11.68 -22.08 10.04
CA MET A 57 13.07 -21.68 9.81
C MET A 57 13.34 -21.23 8.36
N LEU A 58 12.67 -21.87 7.39
CA LEU A 58 12.77 -21.49 5.98
C LEU A 58 12.16 -20.11 5.69
N ARG A 59 11.09 -19.73 6.39
CA ARG A 59 10.50 -18.39 6.26
C ARG A 59 11.45 -17.34 6.84
N SER A 60 12.04 -17.61 8.00
CA SER A 60 13.05 -16.73 8.59
C SER A 60 14.27 -16.56 7.70
N LEU A 61 14.74 -17.64 7.06
CA LEU A 61 15.86 -17.56 6.12
C LEU A 61 15.49 -16.75 4.88
N ALA A 62 14.30 -17.00 4.31
CA ALA A 62 13.79 -16.21 3.19
C ALA A 62 13.67 -14.73 3.56
N GLN A 63 13.23 -14.42 4.79
CA GLN A 63 13.16 -13.05 5.29
C GLN A 63 14.54 -12.38 5.32
N ILE A 64 15.54 -13.04 5.90
CA ILE A 64 16.90 -12.48 5.99
C ILE A 64 17.49 -12.25 4.60
N LEU A 65 17.35 -13.23 3.69
CA LEU A 65 17.94 -13.14 2.35
C LEU A 65 17.21 -12.17 1.43
N LEU A 66 15.87 -12.14 1.49
CA LEU A 66 15.05 -11.32 0.60
C LEU A 66 14.81 -9.91 1.13
N ALA A 67 14.91 -9.66 2.45
CA ALA A 67 14.60 -8.34 3.03
C ALA A 67 15.43 -7.23 2.39
N GLY A 68 16.72 -7.46 2.13
CA GLY A 68 17.58 -6.48 1.47
C GLY A 68 17.14 -6.16 0.03
N LEU A 69 16.79 -7.19 -0.74
CA LEU A 69 16.33 -7.01 -2.12
C LEU A 69 14.95 -6.34 -2.16
N LEU A 70 14.01 -6.81 -1.33
CA LEU A 70 12.67 -6.26 -1.24
C LEU A 70 12.67 -4.82 -0.69
N ARG A 71 13.67 -4.45 0.11
CA ARG A 71 13.90 -3.05 0.51
C ARG A 71 14.19 -2.16 -0.71
N GLY A 72 14.91 -2.65 -1.71
CA GLY A 72 15.10 -1.92 -2.97
C GLY A 72 13.78 -1.77 -3.74
N VAL A 73 13.04 -2.87 -3.87
CA VAL A 73 11.75 -2.90 -4.59
C VAL A 73 10.74 -1.94 -3.96
N ILE A 74 10.58 -1.97 -2.63
CA ILE A 74 9.59 -1.13 -1.95
C ILE A 74 9.94 0.37 -2.05
N LEU A 75 11.22 0.74 -2.17
CA LEU A 75 11.60 2.15 -2.35
C LEU A 75 11.16 2.66 -3.71
N VAL A 76 11.31 1.85 -4.76
CA VAL A 76 10.78 2.17 -6.11
C VAL A 76 9.25 2.26 -6.07
N TYR A 77 8.59 1.30 -5.41
CA TYR A 77 7.14 1.27 -5.24
C TYR A 77 6.62 2.52 -4.51
N THR A 78 7.30 2.91 -3.44
CA THR A 78 6.98 4.13 -2.68
C THR A 78 7.19 5.38 -3.54
N GLY A 79 8.26 5.43 -4.34
CA GLY A 79 8.49 6.52 -5.31
C GLY A 79 7.37 6.64 -6.34
N TYR A 80 6.88 5.49 -6.84
CA TYR A 80 5.73 5.45 -7.73
C TYR A 80 4.46 6.02 -7.07
N PHE A 81 4.16 5.62 -5.84
CA PHE A 81 3.02 6.15 -5.08
C PHE A 81 3.12 7.64 -4.79
N TYR A 82 4.29 8.15 -4.41
CA TYR A 82 4.51 9.60 -4.29
C TYR A 82 4.24 10.33 -5.62
N GLY A 83 4.57 9.70 -6.75
CA GLY A 83 4.24 10.20 -8.08
C GLY A 83 2.73 10.33 -8.31
N ILE A 84 1.93 9.33 -7.92
CA ILE A 84 0.46 9.36 -7.99
C ILE A 84 -0.10 10.50 -7.14
N VAL A 85 0.34 10.60 -5.88
CA VAL A 85 -0.11 11.65 -4.95
C VAL A 85 0.23 13.04 -5.50
N LYS A 86 1.46 13.25 -6.01
CA LYS A 86 1.87 14.52 -6.61
C LYS A 86 1.04 14.86 -7.86
N LYS A 87 0.68 13.88 -8.69
CA LYS A 87 -0.20 14.08 -9.85
C LYS A 87 -1.59 14.55 -9.40
N CYS A 88 -2.20 13.86 -8.43
CA CYS A 88 -3.53 14.22 -7.90
C CYS A 88 -3.53 15.61 -7.26
N TYR A 89 -2.49 15.93 -6.47
CA TYR A 89 -2.33 17.24 -5.85
C TYR A 89 -2.25 18.39 -6.88
N ARG A 90 -1.46 18.22 -7.96
CA ARG A 90 -1.36 19.22 -9.02
C ARG A 90 -2.68 19.44 -9.74
N ARG A 91 -3.45 18.37 -10.02
CA ARG A 91 -4.78 18.45 -10.65
C ARG A 91 -5.73 19.30 -9.80
N ARG A 92 -5.82 19.01 -8.50
CA ARG A 92 -6.64 19.77 -7.54
C ARG A 92 -6.25 21.25 -7.48
N LYS A 93 -4.96 21.56 -7.48
CA LYS A 93 -4.48 22.95 -7.46
C LYS A 93 -4.87 23.71 -8.74
N ALA A 94 -4.77 23.07 -9.90
CA ALA A 94 -5.17 23.66 -11.18
C ALA A 94 -6.69 23.89 -11.28
N GLU A 95 -7.50 22.97 -10.75
CA GLU A 95 -8.95 23.11 -10.69
C GLU A 95 -9.40 24.26 -9.77
N ALA A 96 -8.76 24.40 -8.61
CA ALA A 96 -9.01 25.52 -7.70
C ALA A 96 -8.71 26.89 -8.35
N GLN A 97 -7.64 26.98 -9.14
CA GLN A 97 -7.29 28.20 -9.89
C GLN A 97 -8.29 28.51 -10.99
N ARG A 98 -8.76 27.50 -11.73
CA ARG A 98 -9.81 27.69 -12.75
C ARG A 98 -11.15 28.12 -12.14
N GLN A 99 -11.48 27.63 -10.95
CA GLN A 99 -12.69 28.04 -10.24
C GLN A 99 -12.60 29.49 -9.76
N GLN A 100 -11.45 29.92 -9.23
CA GLN A 100 -11.20 31.33 -8.87
C GLN A 100 -11.33 32.27 -10.07
N GLN A 101 -10.77 31.89 -11.22
CA GLN A 101 -10.86 32.70 -12.44
C GLN A 101 -12.27 32.73 -13.06
N LYS A 102 -13.13 31.75 -12.75
CA LYS A 102 -14.53 31.72 -13.20
C LYS A 102 -15.48 32.45 -12.24
N SER A 103 -15.05 32.71 -11.00
CA SER A 103 -15.82 33.43 -9.97
C SER A 103 -15.58 34.94 -9.91
N GLU A 104 -14.62 35.47 -10.68
CA GLU A 104 -14.56 36.89 -11.03
C GLU A 104 -15.35 37.09 -12.34
N PRO A 105 -16.68 37.31 -12.30
CA PRO A 105 -17.38 37.75 -13.49
C PRO A 105 -16.89 39.15 -13.86
N SER A 106 -16.64 39.31 -15.15
CA SER A 106 -16.44 40.55 -15.87
C SER A 106 -17.19 41.73 -15.23
N VAL A 107 -16.45 42.59 -14.52
CA VAL A 107 -16.87 43.96 -14.26
C VAL A 107 -16.56 44.72 -15.55
N GLU A 108 -17.52 44.74 -16.47
CA GLU A 108 -17.57 45.69 -17.59
C GLU A 108 -18.83 46.55 -17.43
#